data_AF-A0A7J3D875-F1
#
_entry.id   AF-A0A7J3D875-F1
#
_cell.length_a   1.000
_cell.length_b   1.000
_cell.length_c   1.000
_cell.angle_alpha   90.00
_cell.angle_beta   90.00
_cell.angle_gamma   90.00
#
_symmetry.space_group_name_H-M   'P 1'
#
loop_
_entity.id
_entity.type
_entity.pdbx_description
1 polymer ?
#
loop_
_entity_poly.entity_id
_entity_poly.type
_entity_poly.pdbx_seq_one_letter_code
_entity_poly.pdbx_strand_id
1 'polypeptide(L)'
;MYTIMLKLCVSDPTINKWHDYGTVNSGDRFAEIKPLNDPRDYSIQKNNKNYYGKVNTLVNISVVGGVVEEIRASQPGNYSTLQIAEAFDWIRSHITYKSDDGGDYWQSASETLQKGTGDCEDQAILLASIITALGGNARINIIEGHAFASVFVTSDVYQLPRVQQSLRSFYGTNITMYVLSDDLGYWLVVDTTGSMYAGGLPANASPTASASWSNWTFESTDWLIQIDVISGAS
;
A
#
# COMPACT_ATOMS: atom_id res chain seq x y z
N MET A 1 -8.35 25.93 -10.91
CA MET A 1 -8.34 26.50 -9.54
C MET A 1 -9.37 25.70 -8.75
N TYR A 2 -8.96 25.04 -7.67
CA TYR A 2 -9.83 24.15 -6.90
C TYR A 2 -9.92 24.64 -5.46
N THR A 3 -11.09 24.48 -4.86
CA THR A 3 -11.34 24.82 -3.46
C THR A 3 -11.40 23.52 -2.67
N ILE A 4 -10.50 23.37 -1.69
CA ILE A 4 -10.59 22.27 -0.73
C ILE A 4 -11.66 22.62 0.30
N MET A 5 -12.73 21.82 0.35
CA MET A 5 -13.77 21.93 1.36
C MET A 5 -13.61 20.81 2.38
N LEU A 6 -13.34 21.16 3.62
CA LEU A 6 -13.28 20.24 4.75
C LEU A 6 -14.56 20.41 5.58
N LYS A 7 -15.33 19.32 5.75
CA LYS A 7 -16.43 19.24 6.73
C LYS A 7 -15.93 18.47 7.94
N LEU A 8 -15.92 19.12 9.09
CA LEU A 8 -15.44 18.55 10.34
C LEU A 8 -16.61 18.35 11.30
N CYS A 9 -16.83 17.11 11.74
CA CYS A 9 -17.75 16.78 12.83
C CYS A 9 -16.92 16.23 13.99
N VAL A 10 -17.12 16.77 15.18
CA VAL A 10 -16.46 16.29 16.42
C VAL A 10 -17.53 15.77 17.37
N SER A 11 -17.32 14.57 17.92
CA SER A 11 -18.14 14.04 19.01
C SER A 11 -17.47 14.39 20.33
N ASP A 12 -18.18 15.06 21.23
CA ASP A 12 -17.74 15.24 22.61
C ASP A 12 -18.35 14.11 23.47
N PRO A 13 -17.55 13.11 23.87
CA PRO A 13 -18.05 11.97 24.62
C PRO A 13 -18.45 12.33 26.05
N THR A 14 -18.05 13.49 26.57
CA THR A 14 -18.38 13.92 27.95
C THR A 14 -19.81 14.44 28.07
N ILE A 15 -20.36 14.95 26.97
CA ILE A 15 -21.73 15.51 26.90
C ILE A 15 -22.63 14.80 25.89
N ASN A 16 -22.11 13.77 25.22
CA ASN A 16 -22.80 12.94 24.23
C ASN A 16 -23.48 13.76 23.11
N LYS A 17 -22.79 14.80 22.63
CA LYS A 17 -23.27 15.69 21.56
C LYS A 17 -22.31 15.70 20.38
N TRP A 18 -22.90 15.83 19.19
CA TRP A 18 -22.18 16.11 17.96
C TRP A 18 -22.11 17.62 17.74
N HIS A 19 -20.92 18.11 17.46
CA HIS A 19 -20.67 19.49 17.08
C HIS A 19 -20.33 19.53 15.59
N ASP A 20 -21.24 20.09 14.79
CA ASP A 20 -20.99 20.44 13.40
C ASP A 20 -20.32 21.82 13.38
N TYR A 21 -19.04 21.85 12.99
CA TYR A 21 -18.30 23.10 12.83
C TYR A 21 -18.49 23.72 11.44
N GLY A 22 -19.42 23.17 10.66
CA GLY A 22 -19.71 23.61 9.31
C GLY A 22 -18.58 23.30 8.34
N THR A 23 -18.63 23.98 7.20
CA THR A 23 -17.51 23.95 6.23
C THR A 23 -16.46 24.94 6.70
N VAL A 24 -15.30 24.43 7.09
CA VAL A 24 -14.16 25.29 7.41
C VAL A 24 -13.37 25.49 6.12
N ASN A 25 -13.38 26.72 5.61
CA ASN A 25 -12.48 27.10 4.54
C ASN A 25 -11.08 27.23 5.15
N SER A 26 -10.13 26.37 4.77
CA SER A 26 -8.73 26.66 5.06
C SER A 26 -8.33 27.95 4.31
N GLY A 27 -7.55 28.84 4.93
CA GLY A 27 -6.93 29.96 4.21
C GLY A 27 -6.18 29.47 2.98
N ASP A 28 -6.00 30.32 1.96
CA ASP A 28 -5.48 30.02 0.61
C ASP A 28 -4.53 28.81 0.58
N ARG A 29 -5.10 27.62 0.36
CA ARG A 29 -4.33 26.40 0.14
C ARG A 29 -4.43 26.08 -1.33
N PHE A 30 -3.38 26.40 -2.05
CA PHE A 30 -3.20 26.01 -3.44
C PHE A 30 -2.85 24.51 -3.46
N ALA A 31 -3.68 23.71 -4.13
CA ALA A 31 -3.26 22.41 -4.60
C ALA A 31 -2.91 22.57 -6.08
N GLU A 32 -1.63 22.43 -6.40
CA GLU A 32 -1.21 22.27 -7.80
C GLU A 32 -1.71 20.90 -8.27
N ILE A 33 -2.68 20.90 -9.18
CA ILE A 33 -3.04 19.66 -9.87
C ILE A 33 -1.94 19.42 -10.89
N LYS A 34 -1.08 18.43 -10.60
CA LYS A 34 -0.14 17.92 -11.59
C LYS A 34 -0.93 17.43 -12.80
N PRO A 35 -0.51 17.76 -14.03
CA PRO A 35 -1.13 17.23 -15.23
C PRO A 35 -1.03 15.70 -15.26
N LEU A 36 -1.87 15.06 -16.07
CA LEU A 36 -1.66 13.66 -16.43
C LEU A 36 -0.30 13.55 -17.14
N ASN A 37 0.47 12.53 -16.80
CA ASN A 37 1.71 12.22 -17.50
C ASN A 37 1.42 11.34 -18.72
N ASP A 38 2.28 11.44 -19.74
CA ASP A 38 2.26 10.50 -20.85
C ASP A 38 2.59 9.08 -20.34
N PRO A 39 1.88 8.03 -20.80
CA PRO A 39 2.25 6.66 -20.51
C PRO A 39 3.72 6.41 -20.88
N ARG A 40 4.46 5.78 -19.97
CA ARG A 40 5.82 5.31 -20.24
C ARG A 40 5.87 3.79 -20.21
N ASP A 41 6.59 3.25 -21.17
CA ASP A 41 6.97 1.85 -21.18
C ASP A 41 8.11 1.61 -20.18
N TYR A 42 8.07 0.45 -19.53
CA TYR A 42 9.15 -0.02 -18.67
C TYR A 42 9.34 -1.53 -18.86
N SER A 43 10.58 -1.99 -18.68
CA SER A 43 10.91 -3.40 -18.71
C SER A 43 10.60 -4.08 -17.38
N ILE A 44 10.01 -5.28 -17.41
CA ILE A 44 9.69 -6.05 -16.21
C ILE A 44 10.71 -7.19 -16.03
N GLN A 45 11.36 -7.24 -14.88
CA GLN A 45 12.23 -8.34 -14.47
C GLN A 45 11.58 -9.12 -13.33
N LYS A 46 10.97 -10.26 -13.64
CA LYS A 46 10.35 -11.13 -12.64
C LYS A 46 11.41 -11.98 -11.93
N ASN A 47 11.33 -12.05 -10.60
CA ASN A 47 12.13 -12.90 -9.74
C ASN A 47 13.64 -12.84 -10.05
N ASN A 48 14.14 -11.61 -10.23
CA ASN A 48 15.58 -11.36 -10.41
C ASN A 48 16.36 -12.08 -9.30
N LYS A 49 17.31 -12.94 -9.66
CA LYS A 49 17.96 -13.88 -8.73
C LYS A 49 18.58 -13.21 -7.50
N ASN A 50 19.17 -12.02 -7.68
CA ASN A 50 19.83 -11.29 -6.59
C ASN A 50 18.81 -10.80 -5.54
N TYR A 51 17.71 -10.23 -6.01
CA TYR A 51 16.66 -9.70 -5.14
C TYR A 51 15.73 -10.80 -4.62
N TYR A 52 15.44 -11.83 -5.42
CA TYR A 52 14.56 -12.93 -5.04
C TYR A 52 15.05 -13.66 -3.80
N GLY A 53 16.36 -13.98 -3.75
CA GLY A 53 16.98 -14.59 -2.57
C GLY A 53 16.93 -13.65 -1.36
N LYS A 54 17.36 -12.39 -1.54
CA LYS A 54 17.38 -11.38 -0.47
C LYS A 54 16.00 -11.17 0.15
N VAL A 55 14.99 -10.82 -0.64
CA VAL A 55 13.61 -10.58 -0.19
C VAL A 55 13.07 -11.78 0.58
N ASN A 56 13.18 -12.98 0.02
CA ASN A 56 12.59 -14.17 0.64
C ASN A 56 13.36 -14.65 1.89
N THR A 57 14.59 -14.18 2.13
CA THR A 57 15.27 -14.36 3.43
C THR A 57 14.85 -13.35 4.49
N LEU A 58 14.32 -12.19 4.08
CA LEU A 58 13.92 -11.10 4.97
C LEU A 58 12.43 -11.17 5.34
N VAL A 59 11.60 -11.77 4.48
CA VAL A 59 10.21 -12.12 4.78
C VAL A 59 10.17 -13.18 5.88
N ASN A 60 9.33 -12.97 6.89
CA ASN A 60 9.17 -13.93 7.97
C ASN A 60 7.72 -13.96 8.48
N ILE A 61 6.98 -14.99 8.08
CA ILE A 61 5.56 -15.15 8.47
C ILE A 61 5.39 -15.59 9.94
N SER A 62 6.41 -16.18 10.55
CA SER A 62 6.33 -16.74 11.90
C SER A 62 6.33 -15.67 12.99
N VAL A 63 6.88 -14.48 12.70
CA VAL A 63 7.02 -13.37 13.67
C VAL A 63 5.85 -12.38 13.63
N VAL A 64 5.02 -12.42 12.59
CA VAL A 64 3.88 -11.49 12.42
C VAL A 64 2.57 -12.01 13.02
N GLY A 65 2.59 -13.15 13.72
CA GLY A 65 1.39 -13.80 14.24
C GLY A 65 0.53 -12.90 15.13
N GLY A 66 1.13 -12.11 16.03
CA GLY A 66 0.40 -11.15 16.86
C GLY A 66 -0.34 -10.10 16.03
N VAL A 67 0.34 -9.54 15.02
CA VAL A 67 -0.24 -8.55 14.10
C VAL A 67 -1.38 -9.14 13.28
N VAL A 68 -1.23 -10.39 12.82
CA VAL A 68 -2.28 -11.12 12.08
C VAL A 68 -3.53 -11.30 12.92
N GLU A 69 -3.40 -11.62 14.21
CA GLU A 69 -4.54 -11.77 15.11
C GLU A 69 -5.22 -10.43 15.40
N GLU A 70 -4.48 -9.34 15.54
CA GLU A 70 -5.05 -7.98 15.65
C GLU A 70 -5.86 -7.61 14.41
N ILE A 71 -5.30 -7.84 13.21
CA ILE A 71 -5.99 -7.58 11.94
C ILE A 71 -7.25 -8.43 11.81
N ARG A 72 -7.20 -9.72 12.18
CA ARG A 72 -8.38 -10.61 12.15
C ARG A 72 -9.42 -10.24 13.19
N ALA A 73 -9.03 -9.67 14.33
CA ALA A 73 -9.96 -9.17 15.32
C ALA A 73 -10.69 -7.90 14.83
N SER A 74 -9.97 -7.01 14.13
CA SER A 74 -10.55 -5.80 13.53
C SER A 74 -11.41 -6.11 12.30
N GLN A 75 -10.91 -6.97 11.42
CA GLN A 75 -11.55 -7.40 10.17
C GLN A 75 -11.72 -8.93 10.14
N PRO A 76 -12.77 -9.46 10.80
CA PRO A 76 -12.97 -10.91 10.93
C PRO A 76 -13.39 -11.59 9.62
N GLY A 77 -13.11 -12.88 9.54
CA GLY A 77 -13.47 -13.75 8.42
C GLY A 77 -12.27 -14.22 7.60
N ASN A 78 -12.55 -14.78 6.43
CA ASN A 78 -11.52 -15.22 5.49
C ASN A 78 -10.73 -14.03 4.93
N TYR A 79 -9.54 -14.33 4.39
CA TYR A 79 -8.70 -13.35 3.72
C TYR A 79 -9.49 -12.47 2.74
N SER A 80 -9.36 -11.14 2.89
CA SER A 80 -10.17 -10.18 2.15
C SER A 80 -9.45 -8.85 1.92
N THR A 81 -9.97 -8.03 1.00
CA THR A 81 -9.50 -6.66 0.74
C THR A 81 -9.55 -5.77 2.00
N LEU A 82 -10.47 -6.03 2.92
CA LEU A 82 -10.55 -5.27 4.18
C LEU A 82 -9.34 -5.56 5.07
N GLN A 83 -8.89 -6.82 5.14
CA GLN A 83 -7.67 -7.19 5.86
C GLN A 83 -6.40 -6.62 5.21
N ILE A 84 -6.39 -6.44 3.88
CA ILE A 84 -5.28 -5.75 3.19
C ILE A 84 -5.21 -4.28 3.62
N ALA A 85 -6.36 -3.58 3.66
CA ALA A 85 -6.43 -2.20 4.08
C ALA A 85 -6.05 -2.03 5.57
N GLU A 86 -6.52 -2.94 6.43
CA GLU A 86 -6.15 -2.97 7.84
C GLU A 86 -4.64 -3.21 8.04
N ALA A 87 -4.03 -4.12 7.28
CA ALA A 87 -2.58 -4.36 7.34
C ALA A 87 -1.76 -3.12 6.96
N PHE A 88 -2.21 -2.39 5.94
CA PHE A 88 -1.62 -1.11 5.55
C PHE A 88 -1.74 -0.08 6.68
N ASP A 89 -2.94 0.11 7.24
CA ASP A 89 -3.18 1.09 8.32
C ASP A 89 -2.43 0.72 9.60
N TRP A 90 -2.30 -0.58 9.89
CA TRP A 90 -1.50 -1.08 11.01
C TRP A 90 -0.03 -0.70 10.87
N ILE A 91 0.59 -0.94 9.70
CA ILE A 91 1.99 -0.54 9.48
C ILE A 91 2.13 0.98 9.60
N ARG A 92 1.22 1.74 8.98
CA ARG A 92 1.22 3.21 9.02
C ARG A 92 1.14 3.78 10.44
N SER A 93 0.51 3.06 11.36
CA SER A 93 0.33 3.48 12.76
C SER A 93 1.43 2.98 13.70
N HIS A 94 2.14 1.90 13.36
CA HIS A 94 3.12 1.27 14.25
C HIS A 94 4.58 1.41 13.77
N ILE A 95 4.81 1.63 12.48
CA ILE A 95 6.16 1.69 11.90
C ILE A 95 6.44 3.11 11.42
N THR A 96 7.34 3.79 12.12
CA THR A 96 7.77 5.14 11.73
C THR A 96 8.78 5.06 10.59
N TYR A 97 8.57 5.86 9.55
CA TYR A 97 9.55 5.95 8.46
C TYR A 97 10.89 6.46 8.99
N LYS A 98 11.96 5.70 8.76
CA LYS A 98 13.33 6.10 9.06
C LYS A 98 14.24 5.60 7.95
N SER A 99 14.83 6.54 7.22
CA SER A 99 15.89 6.23 6.23
C SER A 99 17.15 5.74 6.93
N ASP A 100 17.89 4.87 6.26
CA ASP A 100 19.14 4.33 6.76
C ASP A 100 20.23 5.38 7.01
N ASP A 101 21.00 5.14 8.08
CA ASP A 101 22.17 5.93 8.44
C ASP A 101 23.39 5.49 7.58
N GLY A 102 23.27 5.64 6.26
CA GLY A 102 24.31 5.36 5.26
C GLY A 102 24.22 3.96 4.63
N GLY A 103 24.25 3.91 3.28
CA GLY A 103 24.01 2.67 2.53
C GLY A 103 22.50 2.36 2.42
N ASP A 104 22.20 1.16 1.92
CA ASP A 104 20.85 0.63 1.70
C ASP A 104 20.76 -0.74 2.41
N TYR A 105 20.39 -0.73 3.68
CA TYR A 105 20.32 -1.88 4.58
C TYR A 105 18.86 -2.32 4.76
N TRP A 106 18.55 -3.48 4.18
CA TRP A 106 17.20 -4.01 4.23
C TRP A 106 16.98 -4.81 5.51
N GLN A 107 16.07 -4.34 6.34
CA GLN A 107 15.63 -5.00 7.56
C GLN A 107 14.77 -6.22 7.23
N SER A 108 14.88 -7.24 8.07
CA SER A 108 13.91 -8.35 8.05
C SER A 108 12.58 -7.90 8.65
N ALA A 109 11.49 -8.60 8.34
CA ALA A 109 10.19 -8.34 8.96
C ALA A 109 10.25 -8.37 10.50
N SER A 110 11.08 -9.26 11.06
CA SER A 110 11.30 -9.33 12.51
C SER A 110 12.01 -8.11 13.06
N GLU A 111 12.96 -7.56 12.31
CA GLU A 111 13.76 -6.41 12.71
C GLU A 111 12.91 -5.13 12.63
N THR A 112 12.16 -4.92 11.54
CA THR A 112 11.24 -3.80 11.38
C THR A 112 10.19 -3.77 12.50
N LEU A 113 9.61 -4.93 12.84
CA LEU A 113 8.68 -5.06 13.97
C LEU A 113 9.33 -4.72 15.31
N GLN A 114 10.55 -5.21 15.55
CA GLN A 114 11.24 -4.97 16.81
C GLN A 114 11.62 -3.49 17.00
N LYS A 115 12.07 -2.84 15.94
CA LYS A 115 12.48 -1.43 15.99
C LYS A 115 11.30 -0.47 15.97
N GLY A 116 10.18 -0.85 15.35
CA GLY A 116 9.07 0.07 15.05
C GLY A 116 9.47 1.15 14.04
N THR A 117 10.53 0.92 13.27
CA THR A 117 11.04 1.85 12.25
C THR A 117 11.59 1.11 11.05
N GLY A 118 11.42 1.69 9.87
CA GLY A 118 12.02 1.21 8.62
C GLY A 118 11.63 2.12 7.46
N ASP A 119 12.38 2.08 6.37
CA ASP A 119 12.09 2.82 5.16
C ASP A 119 11.23 2.01 4.17
N CYS A 120 11.42 2.21 2.87
CA CYS A 120 10.50 1.79 1.84
C CYS A 120 10.44 0.26 1.72
N GLU A 121 11.58 -0.39 1.55
CA GLU A 121 11.67 -1.85 1.44
C GLU A 121 11.35 -2.54 2.76
N ASP A 122 11.74 -1.96 3.89
CA ASP A 122 11.54 -2.54 5.22
C ASP A 122 10.05 -2.71 5.51
N GLN A 123 9.28 -1.66 5.22
CA GLN A 123 7.83 -1.68 5.37
C GLN A 123 7.17 -2.56 4.32
N ALA A 124 7.67 -2.59 3.08
CA ALA A 124 7.15 -3.48 2.04
C ALA A 124 7.35 -4.97 2.40
N ILE A 125 8.52 -5.33 2.95
CA ILE A 125 8.86 -6.69 3.41
C ILE A 125 7.98 -7.10 4.59
N LEU A 126 7.78 -6.21 5.56
CA LEU A 126 6.89 -6.46 6.69
C LEU A 126 5.44 -6.64 6.22
N LEU A 127 4.95 -5.75 5.36
CA LEU A 127 3.60 -5.84 4.78
C LEU A 127 3.42 -7.16 4.04
N ALA A 128 4.36 -7.53 3.19
CA ALA A 128 4.29 -8.80 2.48
C ALA A 128 4.25 -10.01 3.44
N SER A 129 5.05 -9.97 4.52
CA SER A 129 5.03 -11.03 5.54
C SER A 129 3.66 -11.15 6.21
N ILE A 130 3.03 -10.02 6.57
CA ILE A 130 1.68 -9.98 7.16
C ILE A 130 0.64 -10.51 6.17
N ILE A 131 0.67 -10.05 4.92
CA ILE A 131 -0.26 -10.47 3.87
C ILE A 131 -0.14 -11.96 3.59
N THR A 132 1.08 -12.49 3.47
CA THR A 132 1.31 -13.92 3.28
C THR A 132 0.81 -14.74 4.47
N ALA A 133 1.03 -14.27 5.70
CA ALA A 133 0.53 -14.94 6.91
C ALA A 133 -1.01 -14.89 7.03
N LEU A 134 -1.66 -13.84 6.50
CA LEU A 134 -3.11 -13.74 6.39
C LEU A 134 -3.70 -14.71 5.34
N GLY A 135 -2.87 -15.26 4.45
CA GLY A 135 -3.27 -16.18 3.37
C GLY A 135 -3.31 -15.53 1.98
N GLY A 136 -2.82 -14.30 1.84
CA GLY A 136 -2.69 -13.60 0.58
C GLY A 136 -1.39 -13.88 -0.17
N ASN A 137 -1.33 -13.42 -1.42
CA ASN A 137 -0.09 -13.43 -2.21
C ASN A 137 0.40 -11.99 -2.38
N ALA A 138 1.65 -11.75 -2.01
CA ALA A 138 2.30 -10.45 -2.10
C ALA A 138 3.50 -10.49 -3.05
N ARG A 139 3.84 -9.33 -3.58
CA ARG A 139 5.08 -9.07 -4.31
C ARG A 139 5.76 -7.85 -3.74
N ILE A 140 7.08 -7.85 -3.79
CA ILE A 140 7.89 -6.63 -3.65
C ILE A 140 8.19 -6.11 -5.05
N ASN A 141 7.85 -4.84 -5.29
CA ASN A 141 8.11 -4.12 -6.52
C ASN A 141 9.25 -3.13 -6.24
N ILE A 142 10.33 -3.23 -7.02
CA ILE A 142 11.51 -2.37 -6.87
C ILE A 142 11.64 -1.55 -8.14
N ILE A 143 11.78 -0.24 -7.95
CA ILE A 143 12.02 0.75 -8.99
C ILE A 143 13.23 1.60 -8.58
N GLU A 144 13.61 2.57 -9.41
CA GLU A 144 14.66 3.50 -9.05
C GLU A 144 14.30 4.31 -7.79
N GLY A 145 15.13 4.16 -6.75
CA GLY A 145 15.02 4.89 -5.49
C GLY A 145 13.81 4.54 -4.62
N HIS A 146 13.09 3.45 -4.91
CA HIS A 146 11.91 3.07 -4.16
C HIS A 146 11.57 1.58 -4.21
N ALA A 147 10.94 1.07 -3.16
CA ALA A 147 10.37 -0.27 -3.09
C ALA A 147 8.99 -0.23 -2.42
N PHE A 148 8.05 -1.03 -2.93
CA PHE A 148 6.68 -1.09 -2.41
C PHE A 148 6.06 -2.47 -2.60
N ALA A 149 5.03 -2.80 -1.82
CA ALA A 149 4.32 -4.06 -1.97
C ALA A 149 3.18 -3.96 -3.00
N SER A 150 2.86 -5.09 -3.63
CA SER A 150 1.57 -5.27 -4.30
C SER A 150 0.95 -6.60 -3.93
N VAL A 151 -0.37 -6.67 -3.87
CA VAL A 151 -1.10 -7.83 -3.35
C VAL A 151 -2.07 -8.35 -4.40
N PHE A 152 -2.02 -9.64 -4.70
CA PHE A 152 -2.96 -10.27 -5.63
C PHE A 152 -4.39 -10.15 -5.10
N VAL A 153 -5.30 -9.60 -5.90
CA VAL A 153 -6.70 -9.42 -5.52
C VAL A 153 -7.67 -10.22 -6.38
N THR A 154 -7.37 -10.46 -7.66
CA THR A 154 -8.23 -11.24 -8.55
C THR A 154 -7.52 -11.54 -9.88
N SER A 155 -7.87 -12.66 -10.53
CA SER A 155 -7.54 -12.95 -11.93
C SER A 155 -8.60 -12.43 -12.91
N ASP A 156 -9.72 -11.94 -12.42
CA ASP A 156 -10.88 -11.50 -13.20
C ASP A 156 -11.10 -10.00 -13.04
N VAL A 157 -10.93 -9.25 -14.14
CA VAL A 157 -11.11 -7.80 -14.21
C VAL A 157 -12.49 -7.35 -13.74
N TYR A 158 -13.52 -8.19 -13.93
CA TYR A 158 -14.90 -7.88 -13.51
C TYR A 158 -15.08 -7.87 -11.99
N GLN A 159 -14.08 -8.36 -11.22
CA GLN A 159 -14.08 -8.28 -9.75
C GLN A 159 -13.42 -7.01 -9.21
N LEU A 160 -12.64 -6.27 -10.01
CA LEU A 160 -11.98 -5.02 -9.55
C LEU A 160 -12.95 -3.96 -9.00
N PRO A 161 -14.18 -3.77 -9.54
CA PRO A 161 -15.17 -2.90 -8.92
C PRO A 161 -15.52 -3.30 -7.48
N ARG A 162 -15.54 -4.61 -7.17
CA ARG A 162 -15.81 -5.10 -5.81
C ARG A 162 -14.64 -4.84 -4.88
N VAL A 163 -13.41 -5.05 -5.35
CA VAL A 163 -12.19 -4.72 -4.58
C VAL A 163 -12.18 -3.24 -4.22
N GLN A 164 -12.42 -2.36 -5.20
CA GLN A 164 -12.51 -0.92 -4.96
C GLN A 164 -13.66 -0.56 -4.02
N GLN A 165 -14.82 -1.22 -4.13
CA GLN A 165 -15.94 -0.99 -3.22
C GLN A 165 -15.61 -1.39 -1.78
N SER A 166 -14.86 -2.48 -1.56
CA SER A 166 -14.37 -2.86 -0.25
C SER A 166 -13.44 -1.81 0.35
N LEU A 167 -12.47 -1.30 -0.43
CA LEU A 167 -11.59 -0.22 0.04
C LEU A 167 -12.37 1.06 0.36
N ARG A 168 -13.33 1.46 -0.48
CA ARG A 168 -14.20 2.62 -0.22
C ARG A 168 -15.05 2.45 1.03
N SER A 169 -15.53 1.23 1.28
CA SER A 169 -16.27 0.91 2.50
C SER A 169 -15.38 0.99 3.74
N PHE A 170 -14.15 0.51 3.65
CA PHE A 170 -13.18 0.56 4.75
C PHE A 170 -12.81 2.00 5.11
N TYR A 171 -12.41 2.80 4.11
CA TYR A 171 -11.97 4.19 4.33
C TYR A 171 -13.11 5.20 4.45
N GLY A 172 -14.37 4.79 4.22
CA GLY A 172 -15.54 5.66 4.31
C GLY A 172 -15.57 6.80 3.29
N THR A 173 -14.81 6.71 2.20
CA THR A 173 -14.69 7.78 1.20
C THR A 173 -14.48 7.23 -0.21
N ASN A 174 -14.73 8.08 -1.21
CA ASN A 174 -14.61 7.73 -2.61
C ASN A 174 -13.14 7.82 -3.08
N ILE A 175 -12.38 6.77 -2.80
CA ILE A 175 -11.00 6.62 -3.28
C ILE A 175 -10.94 5.95 -4.66
N THR A 176 -9.81 6.18 -5.34
CA THR A 176 -9.42 5.49 -6.58
C THR A 176 -8.42 4.40 -6.23
N MET A 177 -8.52 3.25 -6.87
CA MET A 177 -7.59 2.15 -6.67
C MET A 177 -6.68 1.98 -7.89
N TYR A 178 -5.43 1.64 -7.67
CA TYR A 178 -4.44 1.34 -8.71
C TYR A 178 -3.90 -0.09 -8.57
N VAL A 179 -3.67 -0.72 -9.72
CA VAL A 179 -3.16 -2.09 -9.80
C VAL A 179 -2.01 -2.19 -10.78
N LEU A 180 -1.11 -3.13 -10.52
CA LEU A 180 -0.25 -3.75 -11.52
C LEU A 180 -1.00 -4.97 -12.09
N SER A 181 -0.75 -5.33 -13.35
CA SER A 181 -1.37 -6.50 -13.98
C SER A 181 -0.35 -7.33 -14.74
N ASP A 182 -0.53 -8.65 -14.71
CA ASP A 182 0.22 -9.59 -15.51
C ASP A 182 -0.66 -10.80 -15.90
N ASP A 183 -0.05 -11.83 -16.49
CA ASP A 183 -0.76 -13.04 -16.93
C ASP A 183 -1.48 -13.80 -15.80
N LEU A 184 -1.14 -13.54 -14.53
CA LEU A 184 -1.81 -14.17 -13.38
C LEU A 184 -3.05 -13.37 -12.94
N GLY A 185 -3.07 -12.06 -13.18
CA GLY A 185 -4.18 -11.19 -12.80
C GLY A 185 -3.74 -9.83 -12.31
N TYR A 186 -4.50 -9.32 -11.36
CA TYR A 186 -4.40 -7.94 -10.87
C TYR A 186 -3.88 -7.90 -9.44
N TRP A 187 -2.89 -7.04 -9.25
CA TRP A 187 -2.13 -6.86 -8.02
C TRP A 187 -2.36 -5.44 -7.52
N LEU A 188 -3.11 -5.31 -6.43
CA LEU A 188 -3.37 -4.05 -5.74
C LEU A 188 -2.05 -3.41 -5.31
N VAL A 189 -1.83 -2.14 -5.64
CA VAL A 189 -0.69 -1.39 -5.12
C VAL A 189 -0.91 -1.11 -3.62
N VAL A 190 0.05 -1.48 -2.78
CA VAL A 190 -0.01 -1.24 -1.34
C VAL A 190 1.34 -0.67 -0.89
N ASP A 191 1.46 0.64 -1.01
CA ASP A 191 2.69 1.39 -0.69
C ASP A 191 2.51 2.25 0.57
N THR A 192 2.99 1.76 1.72
CA THR A 192 2.84 2.42 3.04
C THR A 192 3.64 3.71 3.18
N THR A 193 4.58 3.96 2.26
CA THR A 193 5.49 5.12 2.31
C THR A 193 5.20 6.13 1.19
N GLY A 194 4.61 5.69 0.09
CA GLY A 194 4.22 6.53 -1.06
C GLY A 194 2.74 6.91 -1.14
N SER A 195 1.85 6.22 -0.41
CA SER A 195 0.41 6.47 -0.46
C SER A 195 -0.20 6.82 0.91
N MET A 196 -1.36 7.49 0.87
CA MET A 196 -2.18 7.76 2.06
C MET A 196 -3.13 6.62 2.43
N TYR A 197 -3.38 5.67 1.51
CA TYR A 197 -4.30 4.55 1.70
C TYR A 197 -3.88 3.34 0.83
N ALA A 198 -4.31 2.14 1.23
CA ALA A 198 -4.12 0.94 0.44
C ALA A 198 -4.84 1.05 -0.92
N GLY A 199 -4.11 0.88 -2.01
CA GLY A 199 -4.62 1.05 -3.37
C GLY A 199 -4.31 2.40 -4.02
N GLY A 200 -3.68 3.35 -3.32
CA GLY A 200 -3.19 4.57 -3.97
C GLY A 200 -1.98 4.32 -4.87
N LEU A 201 -1.56 5.37 -5.59
CA LEU A 201 -0.34 5.30 -6.41
C LEU A 201 0.89 5.06 -5.53
N PRO A 202 1.88 4.29 -6.02
CA PRO A 202 3.15 4.20 -5.31
C PRO A 202 3.92 5.53 -5.43
N ALA A 203 4.97 5.70 -4.62
CA ALA A 203 5.88 6.82 -4.81
C ALA A 203 6.49 6.81 -6.22
N ASN A 204 6.83 7.99 -6.74
CA ASN A 204 7.36 8.18 -8.10
C ASN A 204 6.43 7.64 -9.20
N ALA A 205 5.11 7.80 -9.01
CA ALA A 205 4.12 7.44 -10.01
C ALA A 205 3.07 8.54 -10.21
N SER A 206 2.52 8.59 -11.43
CA SER A 206 1.53 9.57 -11.84
C SER A 206 0.40 8.94 -12.66
N PRO A 207 -0.83 9.48 -12.57
CA PRO A 207 -1.93 9.04 -13.42
C PRO A 207 -1.67 9.43 -14.88
N THR A 208 -2.06 8.55 -15.81
CA THR A 208 -1.95 8.79 -17.26
C THR A 208 -3.30 9.06 -17.93
N ALA A 209 -4.40 8.65 -17.28
CA ALA A 209 -5.76 8.95 -17.71
C ALA A 209 -6.76 8.83 -16.54
N SER A 210 -7.95 9.39 -16.72
CA SER A 210 -8.99 9.45 -15.70
C SER A 210 -9.78 8.14 -15.49
N ALA A 211 -9.55 7.10 -16.31
CA ALA A 211 -10.47 5.95 -16.37
C ALA A 211 -9.80 4.60 -16.64
N SER A 212 -9.01 4.09 -15.69
CA SER A 212 -8.72 2.66 -15.49
C SER A 212 -7.89 2.48 -14.22
N TRP A 213 -8.02 1.33 -13.55
CA TRP A 213 -7.15 0.95 -12.42
C TRP A 213 -5.66 0.82 -12.83
N SER A 214 -5.39 0.68 -14.13
CA SER A 214 -4.04 0.58 -14.69
C SER A 214 -3.58 1.84 -15.43
N ASN A 215 -4.36 2.94 -15.40
CA ASN A 215 -3.99 4.18 -16.09
C ASN A 215 -3.07 5.05 -15.25
N TRP A 216 -1.86 4.54 -15.03
CA TRP A 216 -0.78 5.22 -14.33
C TRP A 216 0.58 4.74 -14.84
N THR A 217 1.63 5.49 -14.54
CA THR A 217 3.00 5.18 -14.96
C THR A 217 4.01 5.64 -13.92
N PHE A 218 5.24 5.11 -13.97
CA PHE A 218 6.35 5.59 -13.15
C PHE A 218 6.92 6.90 -13.73
N GLU A 219 7.27 7.85 -12.86
CA GLU A 219 7.75 9.18 -13.23
C GLU A 219 9.24 9.21 -13.61
N SER A 220 10.04 8.29 -13.10
CA SER A 220 11.50 8.36 -13.19
C SER A 220 12.18 7.07 -13.67
N THR A 221 11.49 5.93 -13.70
CA THR A 221 12.10 4.63 -14.08
C THR A 221 11.55 4.08 -15.40
N ASP A 222 12.40 3.36 -16.13
CA ASP A 222 12.09 2.53 -17.31
C ASP A 222 12.23 1.02 -17.02
N TRP A 223 12.34 0.64 -15.74
CA TRP A 223 12.38 -0.74 -15.29
C TRP A 223 11.59 -0.96 -14.00
N LEU A 224 11.09 -2.18 -13.85
CA LEU A 224 10.41 -2.69 -12.67
C LEU A 224 10.92 -4.10 -12.37
N ILE A 225 11.43 -4.32 -11.16
CA ILE A 225 11.73 -5.67 -10.67
C ILE A 225 10.56 -6.12 -9.80
N GLN A 226 9.97 -7.28 -10.12
CA GLN A 226 8.88 -7.86 -9.34
C GLN A 226 9.33 -9.16 -8.69
N ILE A 227 9.25 -9.23 -7.37
CA ILE A 227 9.68 -10.39 -6.59
C ILE A 227 8.46 -11.02 -5.93
N ASP A 228 8.14 -12.25 -6.33
CA ASP A 228 7.13 -13.06 -5.67
C ASP A 228 7.62 -13.45 -4.27
N VAL A 229 6.79 -13.16 -3.28
CA VAL A 229 7.05 -13.52 -1.89
C VAL A 229 6.53 -14.92 -1.64
N ILE A 230 7.40 -15.79 -1.15
CA ILE A 230 7.04 -17.16 -0.77
C ILE A 230 6.86 -17.23 0.74
N SER A 231 5.88 -18.04 1.17
CA SER A 231 5.83 -18.51 2.55
C SER A 231 7.06 -19.39 2.77
N GLY A 232 8.13 -18.86 3.38
CA GLY A 232 9.27 -19.69 3.76
C GLY A 232 8.77 -20.90 4.55
N ALA A 233 9.25 -22.10 4.21
CA ALA A 233 8.98 -23.29 5.01
C ALA A 233 9.60 -23.08 6.40
N SER A 234 8.75 -23.10 7.43
CA SER A 234 9.14 -23.25 8.83
C SER A 234 9.95 -24.53 9.05
#